data_AF-A0A8J7MY98-F1
#
_entry.id   AF-A0A8J7MY98-F1
#
_cell.length_a   1.000
_cell.length_b   1.000
_cell.length_c   1.000
_cell.angle_alpha   90.00
_cell.angle_beta   90.00
_cell.angle_gamma   90.00
#
_symmetry.space_group_name_H-M   'P 1'
#
loop_
_entity.id
_entity.type
_entity.pdbx_description
1 polymer ?
#
loop_
_entity_poly.entity_id
_entity_poly.type
_entity_poly.pdbx_seq_one_letter_code
_entity_poly.pdbx_strand_id
1 'polypeptide(L)'
;MDKLANDIELMARQLPPITLEEMSGIRLMNRTDQKYLTNVPTLKRLLELTRGSYYAQEIDGQRVSPYATTYWDDLQTLGMFRQHETGRAPRQKVRVRTYLNSDVTFLEIKKKDNHGKTSKSRVRVPSLEAVMH
;
A
#
# COMPACT_ATOMS: atom_id res chain seq x y z
N MET A 1 2.59 19.57 5.38
CA MET A 1 2.72 18.13 5.03
C MET A 1 4.10 17.88 4.42
N ASP A 2 4.55 18.75 3.52
CA ASP A 2 5.83 18.61 2.80
C ASP A 2 7.07 18.48 3.70
N LYS A 3 7.14 19.24 4.80
CA LYS A 3 8.28 19.15 5.74
C LYS A 3 8.44 17.75 6.35
N LEU A 4 7.34 17.11 6.77
CA LEU A 4 7.40 15.77 7.36
C LEU A 4 7.80 14.74 6.32
N ALA A 5 7.22 14.80 5.11
CA ALA A 5 7.58 13.89 4.03
C ALA A 5 9.07 14.01 3.68
N ASN A 6 9.60 15.23 3.60
CA ASN A 6 11.01 15.49 3.36
C ASN A 6 11.92 14.95 4.47
N ASP A 7 11.54 15.14 5.75
CA ASP A 7 12.29 14.57 6.88
C ASP A 7 12.35 13.03 6.77
N ILE A 8 11.22 12.39 6.45
CA ILE A 8 11.14 10.92 6.30
C ILE A 8 11.96 10.44 5.10
N GLU A 9 11.91 11.16 3.97
CA GLU A 9 12.73 10.87 2.79
C GLU A 9 14.22 10.92 3.13
N LEU A 10 14.69 11.98 3.82
CA LEU A 10 16.08 12.13 4.24
C LEU A 10 16.53 11.00 5.18
N MET A 11 15.65 10.58 6.10
CA MET A 11 15.92 9.47 7.01
C MET A 11 15.94 8.12 6.28
N ALA A 12 14.99 7.89 5.37
CA ALA A 12 14.90 6.69 4.57
C ALA A 12 16.13 6.54 3.65
N ARG A 13 16.69 7.65 3.16
CA ARG A 13 17.94 7.69 2.36
C ARG A 13 19.17 7.17 3.11
N GLN A 14 19.14 7.10 4.44
CA GLN A 14 20.22 6.53 5.25
C GLN A 14 20.24 4.99 5.25
N LEU A 15 19.20 4.35 4.70
CA LEU A 15 19.15 2.91 4.50
C LEU A 15 19.79 2.56 3.15
N PRO A 16 20.35 1.36 2.96
CA PRO A 16 20.70 0.91 1.60
C PRO A 16 19.42 0.80 0.72
N PRO A 17 19.46 1.21 -0.56
CA PRO A 17 18.32 1.06 -1.46
C PRO A 17 18.05 -0.40 -1.79
N ILE A 18 16.81 -0.71 -2.15
CA ILE A 18 16.44 -1.95 -2.86
C ILE A 18 15.40 -1.64 -3.93
N THR A 19 15.64 -2.12 -5.14
CA THR A 19 14.76 -1.91 -6.30
C THR A 19 13.62 -2.93 -6.33
N LEU A 20 12.59 -2.64 -7.14
CA LEU A 20 11.53 -3.60 -7.43
C LEU A 20 12.06 -4.87 -8.11
N GLU A 21 13.09 -4.75 -8.95
CA GLU A 21 13.72 -5.87 -9.64
C GLU A 21 14.43 -6.81 -8.65
N GLU A 22 15.24 -6.25 -7.74
CA GLU A 22 15.89 -7.01 -6.67
C GLU A 22 14.87 -7.69 -5.74
N MET A 23 13.75 -7.02 -5.45
CA MET A 23 12.66 -7.62 -4.67
C MET A 23 11.91 -8.73 -5.41
N SER A 24 11.88 -8.71 -6.74
CA SER A 24 11.12 -9.69 -7.54
C SER A 24 11.65 -11.13 -7.38
N GLY A 25 12.95 -11.28 -7.10
CA GLY A 25 13.60 -12.56 -6.80
C GLY A 25 13.23 -13.15 -5.43
N ILE A 26 12.74 -12.32 -4.50
CA ILE A 26 12.39 -12.73 -3.14
C ILE A 26 10.88 -13.02 -3.10
N ARG A 27 10.50 -14.24 -3.47
CA ARG A 27 9.09 -14.68 -3.47
C ARG A 27 8.58 -14.91 -2.04
N LEU A 28 8.16 -13.84 -1.37
CA LEU A 28 7.45 -13.90 -0.08
C LEU A 28 6.01 -14.43 -0.28
N MET A 29 5.90 -15.74 -0.54
CA MET A 29 4.62 -16.39 -0.88
C MET A 29 3.65 -16.50 0.30
N ASN A 30 4.16 -16.48 1.54
CA ASN A 30 3.37 -16.43 2.76
C ASN A 30 3.86 -15.26 3.61
N ARG A 31 2.96 -14.33 3.93
CA ARG A 31 3.26 -13.13 4.72
C ARG A 31 2.31 -13.02 5.89
N THR A 32 2.86 -12.68 7.06
CA THR A 32 2.09 -12.21 8.21
C THR A 32 2.25 -10.70 8.28
N ASP A 33 1.13 -9.97 8.32
CA ASP A 33 1.12 -8.51 8.42
C ASP A 33 0.55 -8.08 9.78
N GLN A 34 1.29 -7.26 10.52
CA GLN A 34 0.79 -6.58 11.71
C GLN A 34 0.91 -5.06 11.51
N LYS A 35 -0.10 -4.32 11.96
CA LYS A 35 -0.18 -2.86 11.78
C LYS A 35 -0.29 -2.18 13.13
N TYR A 36 0.42 -1.06 13.26
CA TYR A 36 0.45 -0.25 14.47
C TYR A 36 0.15 1.20 14.12
N LEU A 37 -0.61 1.88 14.97
CA LEU A 37 -0.75 3.33 14.92
C LEU A 37 0.38 3.94 15.76
N THR A 38 0.96 5.04 15.28
CA THR A 38 2.03 5.72 16.00
C THR A 38 2.03 7.22 15.69
N ASN A 39 2.77 7.99 16.49
CA ASN A 39 2.98 9.42 16.27
C ASN A 39 4.29 9.68 15.51
N VAL A 40 4.50 10.93 15.08
CA VAL A 40 5.67 11.31 14.28
C VAL A 40 7.00 11.07 15.01
N PRO A 41 7.20 11.48 16.28
CA PRO A 41 8.44 11.20 17.00
C PRO A 41 8.79 9.70 17.06
N THR A 42 7.81 8.84 17.36
CA THR A 42 8.03 7.40 17.42
C THR A 42 8.35 6.83 16.04
N LEU A 43 7.67 7.27 14.97
CA LEU A 43 8.02 6.87 13.60
C LEU A 43 9.48 7.19 13.26
N LYS A 44 9.95 8.41 13.57
CA LYS A 44 11.34 8.81 13.34
C LYS A 44 12.31 7.89 14.10
N ARG A 45 12.01 7.59 15.36
CA ARG A 45 12.84 6.67 16.17
C ARG A 45 12.88 5.26 15.56
N LEU A 46 11.76 4.74 15.08
CA LEU A 46 11.72 3.44 14.42
C LEU A 46 12.58 3.39 13.16
N LEU A 47 12.57 4.45 12.33
CA LEU A 47 13.42 4.54 11.13
C LEU A 47 14.92 4.63 11.44
N GLU A 48 15.31 5.18 12.60
CA GLU A 48 16.71 5.13 13.05
C GLU A 48 17.12 3.71 13.43
N LEU A 49 16.23 2.99 14.12
CA LEU A 49 16.48 1.62 14.60
C LEU A 49 16.57 0.60 13.46
N THR A 50 16.03 0.90 12.28
CA THR A 50 16.14 -0.01 11.11
C THR A 50 17.50 0.09 10.41
N ARG A 51 18.33 1.09 10.72
CA ARG A 51 19.64 1.28 10.09
C ARG A 51 20.56 0.08 10.33
N GLY A 52 21.23 -0.36 9.26
CA GLY A 52 22.13 -1.52 9.29
C GLY A 52 21.45 -2.89 9.28
N SER A 53 20.11 -2.95 9.36
CA SER A 53 19.36 -4.22 9.36
C SER A 53 18.31 -4.32 8.24
N TYR A 54 17.93 -3.19 7.63
CA TYR A 54 16.89 -3.15 6.60
C TYR A 54 17.32 -2.29 5.39
N TYR A 55 16.68 -2.56 4.27
CA TYR A 55 16.75 -1.76 3.05
C TYR A 55 15.53 -0.86 2.94
N ALA A 56 15.66 0.27 2.24
CA ALA A 56 14.53 1.10 1.84
C ALA A 56 14.23 0.87 0.36
N GLN A 57 12.97 0.56 0.05
CA GLN A 57 12.54 0.46 -1.34
C GLN A 57 12.69 1.82 -2.03
N GLU A 58 13.30 1.82 -3.21
CA GLU A 58 13.50 3.02 -4.02
C GLU A 58 12.91 2.83 -5.42
N ILE A 59 12.14 3.82 -5.87
CA ILE A 59 11.52 3.89 -7.20
C ILE A 59 11.79 5.29 -7.74
N ASP A 60 12.43 5.38 -8.89
CA ASP A 60 12.77 6.65 -9.55
C ASP A 60 13.50 7.64 -8.61
N GLY A 61 14.41 7.13 -7.77
CA GLY A 61 15.18 7.92 -6.80
C GLY A 61 14.40 8.43 -5.59
N GLN A 62 13.16 7.97 -5.40
CA GLN A 62 12.29 8.34 -4.29
C GLN A 62 11.98 7.14 -3.40
N ARG A 63 11.96 7.37 -2.08
CA ARG A 63 11.64 6.34 -1.07
C ARG A 63 10.32 6.61 -0.37
N VAL A 64 9.88 7.86 -0.39
CA VAL A 64 8.50 8.26 -0.10
C VAL A 64 7.68 8.17 -1.38
N SER A 65 6.76 7.20 -1.41
CA SER A 65 5.89 6.92 -2.56
C SER A 65 4.43 7.26 -2.23
N PRO A 66 3.98 8.51 -2.46
CA PRO A 66 2.60 8.89 -2.24
C PRO A 66 1.66 8.16 -3.23
N TYR A 67 0.49 7.81 -2.73
CA TYR A 67 -0.55 7.17 -3.52
C TYR A 67 -1.93 7.72 -3.16
N ALA A 68 -2.80 7.80 -4.15
CA ALA A 68 -4.23 8.02 -3.95
C ALA A 68 -4.96 6.67 -4.08
N THR A 69 -6.00 6.45 -3.28
CA THR A 69 -6.83 5.23 -3.39
C THR A 69 -8.30 5.57 -3.22
N THR A 70 -9.09 5.23 -4.22
CA THR A 70 -10.55 5.33 -4.19
C THR A 70 -11.12 3.93 -3.95
N TYR A 71 -11.93 3.77 -2.92
CA TYR A 71 -12.67 2.53 -2.67
C TYR A 71 -14.07 2.65 -3.29
N TRP A 72 -14.49 1.62 -4.00
CA TRP A 72 -15.85 1.53 -4.48
C TRP A 72 -16.72 0.79 -3.48
N ASP A 73 -17.98 1.17 -3.43
CA ASP A 73 -19.04 0.48 -2.70
C ASP A 73 -20.41 0.80 -3.29
N ASP A 74 -21.39 0.01 -2.91
CA ASP A 74 -22.78 0.33 -3.18
C ASP A 74 -23.23 1.50 -2.30
N LEU A 75 -23.74 2.57 -2.91
CA LEU A 75 -24.08 3.81 -2.20
C LEU A 75 -25.27 3.67 -1.23
N GLN A 76 -26.14 2.67 -1.43
CA GLN A 76 -27.33 2.48 -0.60
C GLN A 76 -27.03 1.61 0.63
N THR A 77 -26.29 0.52 0.42
CA THR A 77 -26.06 -0.51 1.42
C THR A 77 -24.70 -0.42 2.08
N LEU A 78 -23.71 0.21 1.44
CA LEU A 78 -22.31 0.21 1.86
C LEU A 78 -21.83 -1.23 2.16
N GLY A 79 -22.20 -2.15 1.27
CA GLY A 79 -22.06 -3.58 1.50
C GLY A 79 -20.63 -4.01 1.77
N MET A 80 -19.65 -3.58 0.97
CA MET A 80 -18.25 -3.98 1.15
C MET A 80 -17.65 -3.39 2.43
N PHE A 81 -17.99 -2.16 2.78
CA PHE A 81 -17.63 -1.51 4.03
C PHE A 81 -18.18 -2.29 5.23
N ARG A 82 -19.49 -2.53 5.29
CA ARG A 82 -20.13 -3.24 6.41
C ARG A 82 -19.57 -4.66 6.57
N GLN A 83 -19.36 -5.39 5.48
CA GLN A 83 -18.72 -6.71 5.52
C GLN A 83 -17.29 -6.66 6.06
N HIS A 84 -16.55 -5.58 5.76
CA HIS A 84 -15.19 -5.40 6.27
C HIS A 84 -15.17 -5.16 7.78
N GLU A 85 -15.97 -4.19 8.25
CA GLU A 85 -16.02 -3.77 9.64
C GLU A 85 -16.52 -4.89 10.56
N THR A 86 -17.50 -5.67 10.11
CA THR A 86 -18.04 -6.83 10.86
C THR A 86 -17.17 -8.07 10.78
N GLY A 87 -16.04 -8.02 10.07
CA GLY A 87 -15.15 -9.16 9.94
C GLY A 87 -15.70 -10.32 9.10
N ARG A 88 -16.86 -10.17 8.43
CA ARG A 88 -17.51 -11.21 7.63
C ARG A 88 -16.58 -11.82 6.57
N ALA A 89 -16.67 -13.13 6.38
CA ALA A 89 -16.08 -13.85 5.26
C ALA A 89 -17.12 -14.79 4.62
N PRO A 90 -17.11 -14.99 3.28
CA PRO A 90 -16.26 -14.33 2.30
C PRO A 90 -16.63 -12.85 2.12
N ARG A 91 -15.66 -12.04 1.69
CA ARG A 91 -15.84 -10.61 1.40
C ARG A 91 -14.91 -10.14 0.28
N GLN A 92 -15.24 -9.02 -0.34
CA GLN A 92 -14.37 -8.37 -1.32
C GLN A 92 -14.22 -6.87 -1.07
N LYS A 93 -13.14 -6.30 -1.60
CA LYS A 93 -12.91 -4.86 -1.70
C LYS A 93 -12.46 -4.55 -3.13
N VAL A 94 -13.10 -3.57 -3.75
CA VAL A 94 -12.71 -3.02 -5.05
C VAL A 94 -12.14 -1.63 -4.82
N ARG A 95 -10.99 -1.36 -5.44
CA ARG A 95 -10.33 -0.06 -5.31
C ARG A 95 -9.56 0.31 -6.56
N VAL A 96 -9.49 1.59 -6.84
CA VAL A 96 -8.57 2.17 -7.82
C VAL A 96 -7.45 2.84 -7.06
N ARG A 97 -6.20 2.58 -7.44
CA ARG A 97 -5.02 3.17 -6.80
C ARG A 97 -4.11 3.80 -7.85
N THR A 98 -3.80 5.07 -7.66
CA THR A 98 -2.82 5.82 -8.46
C THR A 98 -1.56 6.04 -7.63
N TYR A 99 -0.43 5.64 -8.17
CA TYR A 99 0.89 5.97 -7.63
C TYR A 99 1.30 7.35 -8.18
N LEU A 100 1.32 8.37 -7.32
CA LEU A 100 1.35 9.76 -7.80
C LEU A 100 2.68 10.15 -8.44
N ASN A 101 3.78 9.54 -8.03
CA ASN A 101 5.10 9.83 -8.59
C ASN A 101 5.28 9.32 -10.02
N SER A 102 4.70 8.16 -10.32
CA SER A 102 4.86 7.47 -11.60
C SER A 102 3.62 7.54 -12.50
N ASP A 103 2.58 8.22 -12.02
CA ASP A 103 1.26 8.33 -12.63
C ASP A 103 0.70 6.99 -13.14
N VAL A 104 0.98 5.92 -12.39
CA VAL A 104 0.48 4.58 -12.74
C VAL A 104 -0.74 4.25 -11.91
N THR A 105 -1.84 3.95 -12.61
CA THR A 105 -3.12 3.58 -12.00
C THR A 105 -3.45 2.10 -12.18
N PHE A 106 -4.02 1.50 -11.14
CA PHE A 106 -4.50 0.13 -11.15
C PHE A 106 -5.92 0.03 -10.59
N LEU A 107 -6.77 -0.73 -11.27
CA LEU A 107 -7.98 -1.29 -10.68
C LEU A 107 -7.61 -2.59 -9.97
N GLU A 108 -7.90 -2.66 -8.67
CA GLU A 108 -7.52 -3.78 -7.82
C GLU A 108 -8.74 -4.40 -7.12
N ILE A 109 -8.79 -5.72 -7.11
CA ILE A 109 -9.81 -6.50 -6.39
C ILE A 109 -9.11 -7.38 -5.35
N LYS A 110 -9.48 -7.21 -4.09
CA LYS A 110 -9.02 -8.05 -2.97
C LYS A 110 -10.19 -8.88 -2.46
N LYS A 111 -10.08 -10.20 -2.55
CA LYS A 111 -11.09 -11.15 -2.07
C LYS A 111 -10.54 -11.91 -0.86
N LYS A 112 -11.34 -12.06 0.18
CA LYS A 112 -11.06 -12.93 1.33
C LYS A 112 -12.10 -14.03 1.36
N ASP A 113 -11.65 -15.29 1.38
CA ASP A 113 -12.55 -16.44 1.50
C ASP A 113 -12.85 -16.80 2.96
N ASN A 114 -13.71 -17.80 3.15
CA ASN A 114 -14.10 -18.34 4.45
C ASN A 114 -12.97 -19.15 5.14
N HIS A 115 -11.91 -19.53 4.43
CA HIS A 115 -10.71 -20.17 4.99
C HIS A 115 -9.66 -19.14 5.44
N GLY A 116 -9.98 -17.84 5.38
CA GLY A 116 -9.08 -16.76 5.77
C GLY A 116 -8.04 -16.40 4.70
N LYS A 117 -8.02 -17.10 3.56
CA LYS A 117 -7.09 -16.83 2.46
C LYS A 117 -7.52 -15.57 1.72
N THR A 118 -6.53 -14.75 1.40
CA THR A 118 -6.73 -13.52 0.62
C THR A 118 -6.11 -13.68 -0.75
N SER A 119 -6.88 -13.45 -1.81
CA SER A 119 -6.38 -13.28 -3.17
C SER A 119 -6.49 -11.81 -3.59
N LYS A 120 -5.48 -11.34 -4.32
CA LYS A 120 -5.48 -9.99 -4.91
C LYS A 120 -5.24 -10.13 -6.40
N SER A 121 -6.08 -9.48 -7.19
CA SER A 121 -5.89 -9.31 -8.64
C SER A 121 -5.87 -7.81 -8.95
N ARG A 122 -5.15 -7.42 -9.99
CA ARG A 122 -5.08 -6.04 -10.45
C ARG A 122 -4.86 -5.99 -11.95
N VAL A 123 -5.39 -4.94 -12.58
CA VAL A 123 -5.12 -4.58 -13.97
C VAL A 123 -4.69 -3.13 -14.03
N ARG A 124 -3.75 -2.80 -14.92
CA ARG A 124 -3.38 -1.41 -15.18
C ARG A 124 -4.53 -0.75 -15.94
N VAL A 125 -4.88 0.48 -15.56
CA VAL A 125 -5.92 1.28 -16.22
C VAL A 125 -5.36 2.68 -16.53
N PRO A 126 -5.93 3.41 -17.50
CA PRO A 126 -5.42 4.74 -17.86
C PRO A 126 -5.47 5.74 -16.70
N SER A 127 -6.58 5.79 -15.97
CA SER A 127 -6.77 6.67 -14.81
C SER A 127 -7.95 6.21 -13.95
N LEU A 128 -8.26 6.95 -12.88
CA LEU A 128 -9.48 6.74 -12.08
C LEU A 128 -10.73 7.05 -12.90
N GLU A 129 -10.72 8.15 -13.63
CA GLU A 129 -11.83 8.64 -14.45
C GLU A 129 -12.19 7.61 -15.53
N ALA A 130 -11.18 7.00 -16.16
CA ALA A 130 -11.36 6.00 -17.21
C ALA A 130 -12.16 4.74 -16.76
N VAL A 131 -12.29 4.51 -15.46
CA VAL A 131 -13.06 3.37 -14.90
C VAL A 131 -14.31 3.81 -14.15
N MET A 132 -14.66 5.09 -14.16
CA MET A 132 -15.87 5.64 -13.53
C MET A 132 -17.04 5.83 -14.49
N HIS A 133 -16.86 5.50 -15.77
CA HIS A 133 -17.86 5.59 -16.84
C HIS A 133 -18.59 4.25 -17.04
#